data_AF-A0A016VGB0-F1
#
_entry.id   AF-A0A016VGB0-F1
#
_cell.length_a   1.000
_cell.length_b   1.000
_cell.length_c   1.000
_cell.angle_alpha   90.00
_cell.angle_beta   90.00
_cell.angle_gamma   90.00
#
_symmetry.space_group_name_H-M   'P 1'
#
loop_
_entity.id
_entity.type
_entity.pdbx_description
1 polymer ?
#
loop_
_entity_poly.entity_id
_entity_poly.type
_entity_poly.pdbx_seq_one_letter_code
_entity_poly.pdbx_strand_id
1 'polypeptide(L)'
;MEWDNIEKEYRENYKEYLENKRDSVVKELIERYKKEYGKKESDHHGVPYDYGSIMHYGTADKNPPMTPTNSNYKRTMGSQFISFTDLLEVNKRHDCLGKCPDDPKTATCEHQGFPNPKNCSVCVCPGGYGGRSCGDRPGDCGQELLAQDYWQPMVLNISSPQNSSEYFVCTSWIKSAPKKTIEVEIESISDDLKTYGCGYAAVEIKSQDDQRLTGYRYENRYLSS
;
A
#
# COMPACT_ATOMS: atom_id res chain seq x y z
N MET A 1 -9.76 2.10 -17.90
CA MET A 1 -9.08 0.86 -18.33
C MET A 1 -8.80 1.01 -19.81
N GLU A 2 -7.55 1.17 -20.20
CA GLU A 2 -7.15 1.35 -21.60
C GLU A 2 -6.88 -0.03 -22.21
N TRP A 3 -7.88 -0.56 -22.92
CA TRP A 3 -7.81 -1.91 -23.47
C TRP A 3 -6.66 -2.12 -24.46
N ASP A 4 -6.23 -1.06 -25.15
CA ASP A 4 -5.11 -1.12 -26.10
C ASP A 4 -3.78 -1.38 -25.37
N ASN A 5 -3.56 -0.74 -24.21
CA ASN A 5 -2.38 -0.99 -23.38
C ASN A 5 -2.43 -2.39 -22.74
N ILE A 6 -3.62 -2.83 -22.31
CA ILE A 6 -3.82 -4.19 -21.80
C ILE A 6 -3.51 -5.24 -22.87
N GLU A 7 -4.00 -5.05 -24.09
CA GLU A 7 -3.70 -5.96 -25.20
C GLU A 7 -2.21 -5.98 -25.51
N LYS A 8 -1.55 -4.82 -25.51
CA LYS A 8 -0.11 -4.71 -25.72
C LYS A 8 0.67 -5.47 -24.65
N GLU A 9 0.37 -5.25 -23.38
CA GLU A 9 1.02 -5.94 -22.27
C GLU A 9 0.74 -7.44 -22.28
N TYR A 10 -0.50 -7.85 -22.56
CA TYR A 10 -0.84 -9.27 -22.73
C TYR A 10 0.00 -9.91 -23.83
N ARG A 11 0.15 -9.24 -24.98
CA ARG A 11 0.98 -9.74 -26.08
C ARG A 11 2.45 -9.83 -25.72
N GLU A 12 2.96 -8.88 -24.95
CA GLU A 12 4.35 -8.88 -24.46
C GLU A 12 4.59 -10.01 -23.45
N ASN A 13 3.75 -10.14 -22.42
CA ASN A 13 3.88 -11.14 -21.36
C ASN A 13 3.65 -12.58 -21.85
N TYR A 14 2.79 -12.77 -22.85
CA TYR A 14 2.47 -14.08 -23.41
C TYR A 14 3.12 -14.33 -24.78
N LYS A 15 4.14 -13.56 -25.16
CA LYS A 15 4.74 -13.61 -26.50
C LYS A 15 5.07 -15.04 -26.96
N GLU A 16 5.82 -15.79 -26.16
CA GLU A 16 6.20 -17.19 -26.47
C GLU A 16 4.98 -18.11 -26.65
N TYR A 17 3.93 -17.90 -25.85
CA TYR A 17 2.68 -18.67 -25.96
C TYR A 17 1.86 -18.31 -27.21
N LEU A 18 1.98 -17.06 -27.66
CA LEU A 18 1.25 -16.53 -28.80
C LEU A 18 1.98 -16.72 -30.14
N GLU A 19 3.30 -16.93 -30.13
CA GLU A 19 4.17 -16.99 -31.33
C GLU A 19 3.69 -17.98 -32.40
N ASN A 20 3.08 -19.10 -32.01
CA ASN A 20 2.60 -20.13 -32.94
C ASN A 20 1.07 -20.14 -33.11
N LYS A 21 0.36 -19.15 -32.59
CA LYS A 21 -1.10 -19.06 -32.66
C LYS A 21 -1.55 -18.18 -33.81
N ARG A 22 -2.63 -18.58 -34.48
CA ARG A 22 -3.31 -17.73 -35.46
C ARG A 22 -3.92 -16.50 -34.76
N ASP A 23 -3.90 -15.36 -35.43
CA ASP A 23 -4.49 -14.10 -34.94
C ASP A 23 -5.93 -14.25 -34.45
N SER A 24 -6.74 -15.09 -35.10
CA SER A 24 -8.12 -15.36 -34.70
C SER A 24 -8.21 -15.96 -33.28
N VAL A 25 -7.27 -16.83 -32.92
CA VAL A 25 -7.19 -17.45 -31.59
C VAL A 25 -6.77 -16.42 -30.55
N VAL A 26 -5.83 -15.53 -30.90
CA VAL A 26 -5.39 -14.45 -30.00
C VAL A 26 -6.53 -13.48 -29.70
N LYS A 27 -7.31 -13.09 -30.73
CA LYS A 27 -8.50 -12.25 -30.55
C LYS A 27 -9.53 -12.90 -29.63
N GLU A 28 -9.79 -14.20 -29.78
CA GLU A 28 -10.74 -14.91 -28.92
C GLU A 28 -10.29 -14.94 -27.44
N LEU A 29 -8.99 -15.12 -27.20
CA LEU A 29 -8.41 -15.09 -25.84
C LEU A 29 -8.59 -13.71 -25.19
N ILE A 30 -8.33 -12.64 -25.93
CA ILE A 30 -8.50 -11.26 -25.44
C ILE A 30 -9.97 -10.96 -25.12
N GLU A 31 -10.91 -11.37 -25.98
CA GLU A 31 -12.34 -11.16 -25.73
C GLU A 31 -12.84 -11.97 -24.52
N ARG A 32 -12.30 -13.17 -24.32
CA ARG A 32 -12.58 -13.96 -23.11
C ARG A 32 -12.07 -13.26 -21.86
N TYR A 33 -10.85 -12.75 -21.89
CA TYR A 33 -10.26 -11.99 -20.80
C TYR A 33 -11.10 -10.74 -20.48
N LYS A 34 -11.53 -9.98 -21.48
CA LYS A 34 -12.46 -8.84 -21.30
C LYS A 34 -13.76 -9.25 -20.62
N LYS A 35 -14.34 -10.39 -20.99
CA LYS A 35 -15.61 -10.87 -20.43
C LYS A 35 -15.48 -11.33 -18.97
N GLU A 36 -14.34 -11.93 -18.63
CA GLU A 36 -14.04 -12.43 -17.29
C GLU A 36 -13.72 -11.28 -16.33
N TYR A 37 -12.79 -10.42 -16.71
CA TYR A 37 -12.28 -9.34 -15.86
C TYR A 37 -13.02 -7.99 -16.04
N GLY A 38 -13.90 -7.87 -17.03
CA GLY A 38 -14.72 -6.69 -17.25
C GLY A 38 -15.94 -6.58 -16.32
N LYS A 39 -16.21 -7.62 -15.52
CA LYS A 39 -17.27 -7.58 -14.51
C LYS A 39 -16.78 -6.86 -13.27
N LYS A 40 -17.56 -5.87 -12.81
CA LYS A 40 -17.34 -5.25 -11.50
C LYS A 40 -17.94 -6.15 -10.43
N GLU A 41 -17.10 -6.75 -9.59
CA GLU A 41 -17.52 -7.17 -8.26
C GLU A 41 -17.65 -5.90 -7.39
N SER A 42 -18.69 -5.82 -6.56
CA SER A 42 -19.04 -4.56 -5.88
C SER A 42 -19.08 -4.66 -4.36
N ASP A 43 -18.98 -5.87 -3.79
CA ASP A 43 -19.03 -6.03 -2.34
C ASP A 43 -17.63 -6.03 -1.74
N HIS A 44 -17.18 -4.83 -1.38
CA HIS A 44 -15.93 -4.60 -0.64
C HIS A 44 -16.19 -4.40 0.86
N HIS A 45 -17.40 -4.72 1.36
CA HIS A 45 -17.79 -4.53 2.76
C HIS A 45 -17.49 -3.12 3.33
N GLY A 46 -17.55 -2.08 2.49
CA GLY A 46 -17.22 -0.69 2.86
C GLY A 46 -15.74 -0.46 3.18
N VAL A 47 -14.83 -1.31 2.70
CA VAL A 47 -13.39 -1.07 2.71
C VAL A 47 -13.05 -0.16 1.51
N PRO A 48 -12.28 0.93 1.72
CA PRO A 48 -11.87 1.83 0.65
C PRO A 48 -10.84 1.16 -0.27
N TYR A 49 -10.73 1.68 -1.50
CA TYR A 49 -9.73 1.21 -2.47
C TYR A 49 -8.32 1.61 -2.04
N ASP A 50 -7.45 0.61 -1.83
CA ASP A 50 -6.04 0.84 -1.49
C ASP A 50 -5.12 0.50 -2.67
N TYR A 51 -4.42 1.52 -3.17
CA TYR A 51 -3.40 1.36 -4.21
C TYR A 51 -2.25 0.43 -3.77
N GLY A 52 -2.00 0.33 -2.46
CA GLY A 52 -0.92 -0.49 -1.87
C GLY A 52 -1.35 -1.87 -1.40
N SER A 53 -2.56 -2.31 -1.73
CA SER A 53 -3.01 -3.69 -1.47
C SER A 53 -2.07 -4.69 -2.14
N ILE A 54 -1.82 -5.83 -1.47
CA ILE A 54 -1.05 -6.95 -2.06
C ILE A 54 -1.75 -7.56 -3.29
N MET A 55 -3.07 -7.35 -3.40
CA MET A 55 -3.88 -7.81 -4.51
C MET A 55 -3.87 -6.83 -5.69
N HIS A 56 -3.22 -5.68 -5.53
CA HIS A 56 -3.20 -4.63 -6.54
C HIS A 56 -2.02 -4.79 -7.50
N TYR A 57 -2.31 -4.95 -8.80
CA TYR A 57 -1.27 -4.98 -9.84
C TYR A 57 -0.42 -3.72 -9.85
N GLY A 58 0.88 -3.88 -10.15
CA GLY A 58 1.78 -2.78 -10.45
C GLY A 58 1.42 -2.08 -11.75
N THR A 59 2.09 -0.96 -12.01
CA THR A 59 1.91 -0.21 -13.26
C THR A 59 3.25 0.05 -13.93
N ALA A 60 3.34 -0.23 -15.22
CA ALA A 60 4.54 -0.04 -16.00
C ALA A 60 4.88 1.45 -16.19
N ASP A 61 6.15 1.75 -16.40
CA ASP A 61 6.56 3.14 -16.68
C ASP A 61 6.16 3.62 -18.07
N LYS A 62 6.08 2.72 -19.06
CA LYS A 62 5.75 3.02 -20.46
C LYS A 62 4.48 2.27 -20.85
N ASN A 63 3.52 2.97 -21.45
CA ASN A 63 2.22 2.44 -21.89
C ASN A 63 1.49 1.61 -20.80
N PRO A 64 1.30 2.17 -19.59
CA PRO A 64 0.67 1.42 -18.50
C PRO A 64 -0.77 1.01 -18.86
N PRO A 65 -1.19 -0.23 -18.54
CA PRO A 65 -2.59 -0.68 -18.71
C PRO A 65 -3.58 0.09 -17.81
N MET A 66 -3.05 0.61 -16.70
CA MET A 66 -3.77 1.28 -15.64
C MET A 66 -2.84 2.29 -14.98
N THR A 67 -3.36 3.49 -14.74
CA THR A 67 -2.69 4.55 -14.00
C THR A 67 -3.53 4.92 -12.78
N PRO A 68 -2.90 5.25 -11.64
CA PRO A 68 -3.65 5.72 -10.48
C PRO A 68 -4.23 7.10 -10.78
N THR A 69 -5.38 7.42 -10.20
CA THR A 69 -6.00 8.75 -10.37
C THR A 69 -5.13 9.85 -9.76
N ASN A 70 -4.36 9.52 -8.72
CA ASN A 70 -3.32 10.37 -8.15
C ASN A 70 -1.95 9.74 -8.47
N SER A 71 -1.14 10.44 -9.25
CA SER A 71 0.15 9.97 -9.76
C SER A 71 1.18 9.66 -8.65
N ASN A 72 1.02 10.21 -7.44
CA ASN A 72 1.89 9.90 -6.31
C ASN A 72 1.78 8.43 -5.86
N TYR A 73 0.68 7.75 -6.19
CA TYR A 73 0.49 6.32 -5.91
C TYR A 73 1.13 5.39 -6.95
N LYS A 74 1.75 5.92 -8.01
CA LYS A 74 2.30 5.08 -9.10
C LYS A 74 3.28 4.03 -8.59
N ARG A 75 4.13 4.40 -7.62
CA ARG A 75 5.10 3.48 -6.98
C ARG A 75 4.53 2.67 -5.83
N THR A 76 3.37 3.07 -5.30
CA THR A 76 2.63 2.30 -4.28
C THR A 76 1.96 1.06 -4.88
N MET A 77 1.47 1.15 -6.13
CA MET A 77 0.86 0.03 -6.86
C MET A 77 1.83 -1.13 -7.10
N GLY A 78 1.34 -2.37 -7.00
CA GLY A 78 2.17 -3.58 -7.13
C GLY A 78 2.86 -3.99 -5.83
N SER A 79 2.34 -3.51 -4.69
CA SER A 79 2.85 -3.77 -3.35
C SER A 79 2.98 -5.26 -3.06
N GLN A 80 4.06 -5.66 -2.40
CA GLN A 80 4.25 -7.02 -1.87
C GLN A 80 3.85 -7.12 -0.38
N PHE A 81 3.24 -6.07 0.15
CA PHE A 81 2.86 -5.97 1.56
C PHE A 81 1.36 -6.21 1.71
N ILE A 82 0.97 -7.02 2.69
CA ILE A 82 -0.44 -7.09 3.12
C ILE A 82 -0.78 -5.75 3.76
N SER A 83 -1.67 -4.99 3.11
CA SER A 83 -2.14 -3.71 3.62
C SER A 83 -3.10 -3.91 4.80
N PHE A 84 -3.30 -2.85 5.59
CA PHE A 84 -4.31 -2.88 6.64
C PHE A 84 -5.72 -3.11 6.07
N THR A 85 -6.01 -2.56 4.89
CA THR A 85 -7.30 -2.76 4.21
C THR A 85 -7.49 -4.20 3.74
N ASP A 86 -6.43 -4.90 3.32
CA ASP A 86 -6.51 -6.34 2.99
C ASP A 86 -6.95 -7.15 4.21
N LEU A 87 -6.32 -6.88 5.37
CA LEU A 87 -6.69 -7.51 6.63
C LEU A 87 -8.12 -7.16 7.04
N LEU A 88 -8.51 -5.89 6.91
CA LEU A 88 -9.85 -5.43 7.27
C LEU A 88 -10.92 -6.09 6.40
N GLU A 89 -10.72 -6.17 5.09
CA GLU A 89 -11.67 -6.77 4.14
C GLU A 89 -11.88 -8.25 4.43
N VAL A 90 -10.80 -9.01 4.63
CA VAL A 90 -10.87 -10.43 5.01
C VAL A 90 -11.61 -10.61 6.33
N ASN A 91 -11.31 -9.79 7.35
CA ASN A 91 -11.98 -9.90 8.64
C ASN A 91 -13.46 -9.53 8.57
N LYS A 92 -13.85 -8.57 7.73
CA LYS A 92 -15.26 -8.25 7.50
C LYS A 92 -15.98 -9.37 6.74
N ARG A 93 -15.38 -9.87 5.66
CA ARG A 93 -15.95 -10.94 4.82
C ARG A 93 -16.24 -12.21 5.60
N HIS A 94 -15.40 -12.53 6.59
CA HIS A 94 -15.52 -13.72 7.42
C HIS A 94 -16.12 -13.44 8.81
N ASP A 95 -16.74 -12.28 9.02
CA ASP A 95 -17.40 -11.89 10.26
C ASP A 95 -16.53 -12.03 11.52
N CYS A 96 -15.23 -11.79 11.37
CA CYS A 96 -14.29 -11.83 12.50
C CYS A 96 -14.51 -10.65 13.46
N LEU A 97 -15.01 -9.52 12.96
CA LEU A 97 -15.23 -8.31 13.77
C LEU A 97 -16.35 -8.49 14.80
N GLY A 98 -17.26 -9.45 14.59
CA GLY A 98 -18.33 -9.80 15.52
C GLY A 98 -17.88 -10.56 16.78
N LYS A 99 -16.59 -10.89 16.93
CA LYS A 99 -16.12 -11.72 18.06
C LYS A 99 -15.89 -10.98 19.37
N CYS A 100 -15.61 -9.68 19.30
CA CYS A 100 -15.25 -8.86 20.46
C CYS A 100 -16.34 -7.95 21.05
N PRO A 101 -17.43 -7.55 20.37
CA PRO A 101 -18.38 -6.58 20.92
C PRO A 101 -18.91 -6.87 22.34
N ASP A 102 -19.08 -8.15 22.69
CA ASP A 102 -19.60 -8.57 24.00
C ASP A 102 -18.52 -8.81 25.07
N ASP A 103 -17.23 -8.66 24.74
CA ASP A 103 -16.13 -8.82 25.70
C ASP A 103 -15.91 -7.50 26.48
N PRO A 104 -16.03 -7.49 27.82
CA PRO A 104 -15.81 -6.28 28.62
C PRO A 104 -14.37 -5.74 28.56
N LYS A 105 -13.41 -6.53 28.05
CA LYS A 105 -12.02 -6.11 27.87
C LYS A 105 -11.77 -5.44 26.52
N THR A 106 -12.77 -5.38 25.66
CA THR A 106 -12.64 -4.88 24.29
C THR A 106 -12.04 -3.49 24.25
N ALA A 107 -10.92 -3.37 23.55
CA ALA A 107 -10.21 -2.12 23.38
C ALA A 107 -11.00 -1.18 22.44
N THR A 108 -11.01 0.10 22.79
CA THR A 108 -11.43 1.16 21.85
C THR A 108 -10.26 1.46 20.93
N CYS A 109 -10.49 1.35 19.62
CA CYS A 109 -9.46 1.53 18.61
C CYS A 109 -9.54 2.91 17.96
N GLU A 110 -8.43 3.62 17.98
CA GLU A 110 -8.20 4.90 17.31
C GLU A 110 -7.79 4.68 15.84
N HIS A 111 -7.75 5.77 15.07
CA HIS A 111 -7.36 5.77 13.66
C HIS A 111 -8.10 4.75 12.78
N GLN A 112 -9.33 4.39 13.18
CA GLN A 112 -10.16 3.37 12.50
C GLN A 112 -9.52 1.97 12.47
N GLY A 113 -8.70 1.65 13.47
CA GLY A 113 -8.33 0.28 13.81
C GLY A 113 -9.54 -0.56 14.24
N PHE A 114 -9.35 -1.87 14.41
CA PHE A 114 -10.41 -2.76 14.89
C PHE A 114 -9.92 -3.70 16.00
N PRO A 115 -10.79 -4.11 16.95
CA PRO A 115 -10.40 -5.04 18.00
C PRO A 115 -9.87 -6.35 17.42
N ASN A 116 -8.74 -6.85 17.95
CA ASN A 116 -8.15 -8.07 17.43
C ASN A 116 -9.07 -9.27 17.76
N PRO A 117 -9.57 -10.02 16.76
CA PRO A 117 -10.52 -11.11 16.96
C PRO A 117 -9.95 -12.31 17.73
N LYS A 118 -8.62 -12.35 17.94
CA LYS A 118 -7.94 -13.36 18.77
C LYS A 118 -7.61 -12.84 20.18
N ASN A 119 -7.65 -11.52 20.38
CA ASN A 119 -7.39 -10.88 21.67
C ASN A 119 -8.09 -9.51 21.71
N CYS A 120 -9.32 -9.48 22.21
CA CYS A 120 -10.14 -8.27 22.21
C CYS A 120 -9.55 -7.12 23.04
N SER A 121 -8.58 -7.40 23.92
CA SER A 121 -7.91 -6.38 24.71
C SER A 121 -6.92 -5.51 23.93
N VAL A 122 -6.63 -5.81 22.66
CA VAL A 122 -5.70 -5.04 21.82
C VAL A 122 -6.29 -4.85 20.42
N CYS A 123 -5.98 -3.72 19.79
CA CYS A 123 -6.40 -3.41 18.43
C CYS A 123 -5.44 -3.97 17.38
N VAL A 124 -5.97 -4.25 16.19
CA VAL A 124 -5.19 -4.32 14.94
C VAL A 124 -5.15 -2.91 14.37
N CYS A 125 -3.94 -2.41 14.14
CA CYS A 125 -3.71 -1.01 13.82
C CYS A 125 -3.37 -0.78 12.34
N PRO A 126 -3.83 0.33 11.75
CA PRO A 126 -3.31 0.79 10.47
C PRO A 126 -1.79 0.97 10.52
N GLY A 127 -1.12 0.77 9.38
CA GLY A 127 0.32 0.97 9.28
C GLY A 127 0.72 2.38 9.71
N GLY A 128 1.75 2.47 10.57
CA GLY A 128 2.19 3.71 11.21
C GLY A 128 1.63 3.95 12.61
N TYR A 129 0.74 3.09 13.11
CA TYR A 129 0.12 3.18 14.43
C TYR A 129 0.28 1.88 15.22
N GLY A 130 0.30 1.97 16.55
CA GLY A 130 0.53 0.85 17.44
C GLY A 130 -0.01 1.08 18.85
N GLY A 131 0.43 0.24 19.78
CA GLY A 131 -0.09 0.23 21.15
C GLY A 131 -1.43 -0.48 21.27
N ARG A 132 -2.02 -0.40 22.47
CA ARG A 132 -3.28 -1.11 22.78
C ARG A 132 -4.46 -0.58 21.95
N SER A 133 -4.52 0.73 21.76
CA SER A 133 -5.62 1.46 21.11
C SER A 133 -5.31 1.92 19.69
N CYS A 134 -4.11 1.68 19.15
CA CYS A 134 -3.62 2.36 17.92
C CYS A 134 -3.35 3.87 18.08
N GLY A 135 -3.35 4.40 19.31
CA GLY A 135 -3.02 5.80 19.59
C GLY A 135 -1.52 6.10 19.73
N ASP A 136 -0.67 5.08 19.70
CA ASP A 136 0.77 5.21 19.91
C ASP A 136 1.54 5.03 18.60
N ARG A 137 2.75 5.60 18.53
CA ARG A 137 3.73 5.21 17.51
C ARG A 137 4.11 3.74 17.72
N PRO A 138 4.24 2.92 16.68
CA PRO A 138 4.77 1.57 16.81
C PRO A 138 6.09 1.55 17.60
N GLY A 139 6.31 0.48 18.36
CA GLY A 139 7.55 0.26 19.14
C GLY A 139 8.76 -0.12 18.27
N ASP A 140 8.78 0.30 17.01
CA ASP A 140 9.86 0.11 16.05
C ASP A 140 10.87 1.28 16.11
N CYS A 141 11.86 1.25 15.22
CA CYS A 141 12.79 2.36 15.00
C CYS A 141 12.10 3.60 14.43
N GLY A 142 12.78 4.74 14.49
CA GLY A 142 12.23 6.03 14.06
C GLY A 142 12.08 6.99 15.23
N GLN A 143 11.39 8.10 15.00
CA GLN A 143 11.34 9.20 15.96
C GLN A 143 10.05 9.99 15.89
N GLU A 144 9.73 10.70 16.97
CA GLU A 144 8.73 11.75 16.96
C GLU A 144 9.41 13.11 16.79
N LEU A 145 8.90 13.91 15.85
CA LEU A 145 9.38 15.26 15.57
C LEU A 145 8.21 16.23 15.64
N LEU A 146 8.43 17.40 16.23
CA LEU A 146 7.49 18.52 16.17
C LEU A 146 7.95 19.47 15.07
N ALA A 147 7.16 19.59 14.01
CA ALA A 147 7.43 20.46 12.88
C ALA A 147 7.53 21.94 13.33
N GLN A 148 8.58 22.61 12.86
CA GLN A 148 8.81 24.04 13.09
C GLN A 148 8.47 24.87 11.85
N ASP A 149 8.60 26.19 11.96
CA ASP A 149 8.50 27.14 10.83
C ASP A 149 9.81 27.25 10.02
N TYR A 150 10.77 26.36 10.27
CA TYR A 150 12.01 26.21 9.54
C TYR A 150 12.29 24.73 9.24
N TRP A 151 13.06 24.48 8.17
CA TRP A 151 13.45 23.13 7.75
C TRP A 151 14.29 22.42 8.82
N GLN A 152 13.89 21.20 9.16
CA GLN A 152 14.60 20.33 10.09
C GLN A 152 15.10 19.10 9.33
N PRO A 153 16.42 18.83 9.30
CA PRO A 153 16.94 17.66 8.61
C PRO A 153 16.57 16.38 9.38
N MET A 154 16.25 15.33 8.63
CA MET A 154 15.95 14.02 9.17
C MET A 154 16.70 12.97 8.36
N VAL A 155 17.55 12.19 9.05
CA VAL A 155 18.32 11.10 8.44
C VAL A 155 17.90 9.80 9.09
N LEU A 156 17.44 8.85 8.28
CA LEU A 156 17.10 7.49 8.71
C LEU A 156 18.06 6.51 8.07
N ASN A 157 18.81 5.79 8.90
CA ASN A 157 19.64 4.68 8.45
C ASN A 157 18.90 3.38 8.72
N ILE A 158 18.32 2.80 7.67
CA ILE A 158 17.49 1.61 7.74
C ILE A 158 18.26 0.45 7.13
N SER A 159 18.56 -0.57 7.93
CA SER A 159 19.18 -1.80 7.47
C SER A 159 18.45 -2.98 8.09
N SER A 160 17.93 -3.89 7.27
CA SER A 160 17.37 -5.12 7.78
C SER A 160 18.48 -5.98 8.41
N PRO A 161 18.33 -6.46 9.66
CA PRO A 161 19.23 -7.48 10.20
C PRO A 161 19.18 -8.73 9.30
N GLN A 162 20.34 -9.32 9.05
CA GLN A 162 20.52 -10.37 8.02
C GLN A 162 19.55 -11.56 8.16
N ASN A 163 19.02 -12.02 7.02
CA ASN A 163 18.22 -13.22 6.79
C ASN A 163 16.82 -13.30 7.44
N SER A 164 16.10 -12.19 7.55
CA SER A 164 14.65 -12.24 7.73
C SER A 164 13.93 -12.15 6.38
N SER A 165 12.92 -13.01 6.16
CA SER A 165 11.94 -12.85 5.08
C SER A 165 10.92 -11.75 5.40
N GLU A 166 10.98 -11.16 6.59
CA GLU A 166 10.12 -10.06 7.01
C GLU A 166 10.78 -8.71 6.73
N TYR A 167 9.95 -7.76 6.29
CA TYR A 167 10.38 -6.39 6.11
C TYR A 167 10.69 -5.71 7.45
N PHE A 168 11.81 -5.01 7.48
CA PHE A 168 12.16 -4.14 8.59
C PHE A 168 11.56 -2.76 8.37
N VAL A 169 10.71 -2.30 9.29
CA VAL A 169 9.98 -1.03 9.19
C VAL A 169 10.45 -0.09 10.31
N CYS A 170 10.70 1.18 9.96
CA CYS A 170 10.88 2.26 10.93
C CYS A 170 9.75 3.28 10.76
N THR A 171 9.01 3.55 11.84
CA THR A 171 7.93 4.54 11.82
C THR A 171 8.37 5.83 12.48
N SER A 172 8.23 6.95 11.77
CA SER A 172 8.42 8.28 12.37
C SER A 172 7.15 9.11 12.29
N TRP A 173 6.87 9.88 13.34
CA TRP A 173 5.73 10.77 13.41
C TRP A 173 6.19 12.21 13.36
N ILE A 174 5.71 12.97 12.37
CA ILE A 174 5.92 14.42 12.30
C ILE A 174 4.62 15.08 12.72
N LYS A 175 4.63 15.73 13.88
CA LYS A 175 3.45 16.35 14.50
C LYS A 175 3.49 17.86 14.30
N SER A 176 2.32 18.49 14.33
CA SER A 176 2.18 19.94 14.35
C SER A 176 1.00 20.37 15.22
N ALA A 177 0.93 21.65 15.54
CA ALA A 177 -0.26 22.22 16.17
C ALA A 177 -1.48 22.11 15.23
N PRO A 178 -2.71 22.00 15.77
CA PRO A 178 -3.92 21.90 14.94
C PRO A 178 -4.02 23.02 13.90
N LYS A 179 -4.58 22.69 12.72
CA LYS A 179 -4.77 23.62 11.59
C LYS A 179 -3.48 24.16 10.96
N LYS A 180 -2.36 23.46 11.12
CA LYS A 180 -1.13 23.69 10.35
C LYS A 180 -0.98 22.63 9.26
N THR A 181 -0.29 22.99 8.19
CA THR A 181 0.18 22.06 7.16
C THR A 181 1.67 21.79 7.41
N ILE A 182 2.05 20.52 7.33
CA ILE A 182 3.45 20.10 7.41
C ILE A 182 3.94 19.91 5.98
N GLU A 183 5.09 20.50 5.67
CA GLU A 183 5.81 20.26 4.41
C GLU A 183 6.92 19.24 4.67
N VAL A 184 7.07 18.28 3.75
CA VAL A 184 8.10 17.25 3.81
C VAL A 184 8.75 17.15 2.44
N GLU A 185 10.07 17.28 2.41
CA GLU A 185 10.88 17.11 1.20
C GLU A 185 11.81 15.91 1.38
N ILE A 186 11.85 15.04 0.38
CA ILE A 186 12.82 13.93 0.32
C ILE A 186 14.02 14.43 -0.48
N GLU A 187 15.12 14.73 0.21
CA GLU A 187 16.35 15.17 -0.44
C GLU A 187 17.01 14.05 -1.25
N SER A 188 17.16 12.87 -0.65
CA SER A 188 17.75 11.71 -1.33
C SER A 188 17.34 10.39 -0.65
N ILE A 189 17.33 9.33 -1.44
CA ILE A 189 17.21 7.94 -0.98
C ILE A 189 18.40 7.19 -1.59
N SER A 190 19.31 6.72 -0.75
CA SER A 190 20.56 6.07 -1.19
C SER A 190 20.42 4.55 -1.21
N ASP A 191 19.63 4.02 -2.15
CA ASP A 191 19.53 2.57 -2.44
C ASP A 191 19.57 2.32 -3.96
N ASP A 192 19.93 1.12 -4.39
CA ASP A 192 19.83 0.71 -5.80
C ASP A 192 18.71 -0.33 -6.02
N LEU A 193 17.63 -0.26 -5.21
CA LEU A 193 16.67 -1.35 -5.03
C LEU A 193 15.31 -1.08 -5.70
N LYS A 194 15.33 -0.60 -6.93
CA LYS A 194 14.12 -0.16 -7.64
C LYS A 194 13.23 -1.31 -8.09
N THR A 195 11.95 -1.27 -7.70
CA THR A 195 10.94 -2.25 -8.10
C THR A 195 9.55 -1.64 -8.11
N TYR A 196 8.67 -2.16 -8.97
CA TYR A 196 7.23 -1.85 -8.84
C TYR A 196 6.74 -2.21 -7.44
N GLY A 197 5.87 -1.36 -6.86
CA GLY A 197 5.38 -1.52 -5.50
C GLY A 197 6.39 -1.24 -4.38
N CYS A 198 7.63 -0.90 -4.75
CA CYS A 198 8.77 -0.77 -3.83
C CYS A 198 8.96 -2.01 -2.95
N GLY A 199 9.06 -3.18 -3.57
CA GLY A 199 9.10 -4.47 -2.91
C GLY A 199 10.42 -4.80 -2.19
N TYR A 200 11.47 -4.00 -2.34
CA TYR A 200 12.74 -4.20 -1.62
C TYR A 200 12.97 -3.15 -0.52
N ALA A 201 12.83 -1.87 -0.85
CA ALA A 201 12.95 -0.76 0.08
C ALA A 201 12.13 0.43 -0.44
N ALA A 202 11.59 1.23 0.49
CA ALA A 202 10.91 2.48 0.17
C ALA A 202 10.82 3.39 1.40
N VAL A 203 10.61 4.68 1.12
CA VAL A 203 10.01 5.61 2.07
C VAL A 203 8.53 5.74 1.75
N GLU A 204 7.66 5.48 2.72
CA GLU A 204 6.21 5.70 2.59
C GLU A 204 5.79 6.96 3.37
N ILE A 205 5.15 7.92 2.70
CA ILE A 205 4.56 9.10 3.32
C ILE A 205 3.04 8.93 3.37
N LYS A 206 2.48 8.86 4.58
CA LYS A 206 1.04 8.81 4.84
C LYS A 206 0.49 10.21 5.10
N SER A 207 0.01 10.87 4.05
CA SER A 207 -0.51 12.26 4.11
C SER A 207 -2.03 12.35 3.91
N GLN A 208 -2.68 11.23 3.58
CA GLN A 208 -4.12 11.13 3.37
C GLN A 208 -4.92 11.19 4.67
N ASP A 209 -6.16 11.70 4.63
CA ASP A 209 -7.02 11.73 5.83
C ASP A 209 -7.36 10.32 6.36
N ASP A 210 -7.61 9.38 5.45
CA ASP A 210 -7.90 7.99 5.79
C ASP A 210 -6.60 7.21 6.05
N GLN A 211 -6.21 7.17 7.32
CA GLN A 211 -4.98 6.53 7.77
C GLN A 211 -4.97 5.00 7.63
N ARG A 212 -6.11 4.37 7.27
CA ARG A 212 -6.19 2.95 6.93
C ARG A 212 -5.45 2.59 5.65
N LEU A 213 -5.39 3.54 4.70
CA LEU A 213 -4.83 3.34 3.36
C LEU A 213 -3.31 3.36 3.37
N THR A 214 -2.69 2.71 2.38
CA THR A 214 -1.27 2.84 2.09
C THR A 214 -0.96 4.26 1.59
N GLY A 215 0.22 4.78 1.96
CA GLY A 215 0.69 6.12 1.58
C GLY A 215 1.39 6.17 0.22
N TYR A 216 1.99 7.32 -0.07
CA TYR A 216 2.83 7.54 -1.24
C TYR A 216 4.19 6.91 -1.03
N ARG A 217 4.63 6.03 -1.93
CA ARG A 217 5.95 5.40 -1.84
C ARG A 217 6.97 6.07 -2.75
N TYR A 218 8.17 6.20 -2.22
CA TYR A 218 9.33 6.77 -2.90
C TYR A 218 10.50 5.79 -2.79
N GLU A 219 11.13 5.52 -3.92
CA GLU A 219 12.37 4.76 -4.07
C GLU A 219 13.45 5.67 -4.66
N ASN A 220 14.72 5.25 -4.66
CA ASN A 220 15.79 6.06 -5.24
C ASN A 220 15.47 6.45 -6.71
N ARG A 221 15.24 7.75 -6.92
CA ARG A 221 15.22 8.33 -8.25
C ARG A 221 16.65 8.72 -8.63
N TYR A 222 17.35 7.84 -9.35
CA TYR A 222 18.10 8.38 -10.48
C TYR A 222 17.10 9.18 -11.31
N LEU A 223 17.24 10.51 -11.24
CA LEU A 223 16.59 11.47 -12.12
C LEU A 223 16.62 10.87 -13.51
N SER A 224 15.48 10.38 -13.99
CA SER A 224 15.29 10.15 -15.41
C SER A 224 15.23 11.54 -16.03
N SER A 225 16.41 12.07 -16.35
CA SER A 225 16.62 13.14 -17.32
C SER A 225 15.93 12.80 -18.64
#